data_AF-A0A972T8Z7-F1
#
_entry.id   AF-A0A972T8Z7-F1
#
_cell.length_a   1.000
_cell.length_b   1.000
_cell.length_c   1.000
_cell.angle_alpha   90.00
_cell.angle_beta   90.00
_cell.angle_gamma   90.00
#
_symmetry.space_group_name_H-M   'P 1'
#
loop_
_entity.id
_entity.type
_entity.pdbx_description
1 polymer ?
#
loop_
_entity_poly.entity_id
_entity_poly.type
_entity_poly.pdbx_seq_one_letter_code
_entity_poly.pdbx_strand_id
1 'polypeptide(L)'
;METKQGSLVKIQRDLASKLIDGIGTVVILLLLFGLLIFLQKPVDQVIGRPGLLAYAIVILAVSIFCLGRSVHARLSGVRQAWHGMIGGLLAWLVIWFTIELGGQTVSGLSATLGFLMTVLITATLWRQVLPVGVRFFSFTFLLNWFAWLLTLGVRVWFVRLVYLGEIFRVMGYLCLVGAVITMGWMLYYSERRMQRLWFGLWTWFFCLLMVMVFWGNLFYNFA
;
A
#
# COMPACT_ATOMS: atom_id res chain seq x y z
N MET A 1 -25.46 2.82 40.82
CA MET A 1 -25.59 3.07 39.36
C MET A 1 -24.33 3.69 38.73
N GLU A 2 -23.32 4.12 39.51
CA GLU A 2 -22.09 4.76 38.98
C GLU A 2 -21.10 3.82 38.27
N THR A 3 -21.22 2.50 38.41
CA THR A 3 -20.28 1.53 37.82
C THR A 3 -20.48 1.30 36.32
N LYS A 4 -21.68 1.53 35.77
CA LYS A 4 -21.95 1.38 34.32
C LYS A 4 -21.42 2.54 33.49
N GLN A 5 -21.37 3.75 34.06
CA GLN A 5 -20.95 4.95 33.33
C GLN A 5 -19.42 4.99 33.14
N GLY A 6 -18.65 4.53 34.13
CA GLY A 6 -17.20 4.36 34.01
C GLY A 6 -16.77 3.27 33.02
N SER A 7 -17.57 2.21 32.84
CA SER A 7 -17.25 1.13 31.89
C SER A 7 -17.48 1.56 30.44
N LEU A 8 -18.55 2.31 30.15
CA LEU A 8 -18.85 2.82 28.83
C LEU A 8 -17.79 3.82 28.33
N VAL A 9 -17.32 4.71 29.20
CA VAL A 9 -16.25 5.68 28.86
C VAL A 9 -14.93 4.95 28.56
N LYS A 10 -14.61 3.89 29.31
CA LYS A 10 -13.41 3.08 29.07
C LYS A 10 -13.47 2.31 27.74
N ILE A 11 -14.65 1.78 27.39
CA ILE A 11 -14.90 1.11 26.11
C ILE A 11 -14.78 2.10 24.94
N GLN A 12 -15.36 3.30 25.06
CA GLN A 12 -15.26 4.33 24.02
C GLN A 12 -13.80 4.78 23.80
N ARG A 13 -13.02 4.94 24.86
CA ARG A 13 -11.60 5.34 24.76
C ARG A 13 -10.73 4.26 24.13
N ASP A 14 -11.00 2.99 24.44
CA ASP A 14 -10.30 1.85 23.83
C ASP A 14 -10.67 1.69 22.35
N LEU A 15 -11.96 1.83 22.00
CA LEU A 15 -12.42 1.85 20.60
C LEU A 15 -11.81 3.01 19.81
N ALA A 16 -11.78 4.22 20.37
CA ALA A 16 -11.15 5.37 19.72
C ALA A 16 -9.66 5.13 19.47
N SER A 17 -8.93 4.54 20.44
CA SER A 17 -7.52 4.20 20.25
C SER A 17 -7.29 3.13 19.17
N LYS A 18 -8.17 2.11 19.11
CA LYS A 18 -8.17 1.07 18.07
C LYS A 18 -8.36 1.69 16.70
N LEU A 19 -9.33 2.58 16.59
CA LEU A 19 -9.70 3.23 15.35
C LEU A 19 -8.57 4.14 14.85
N ILE A 20 -7.96 4.93 15.75
CA ILE A 20 -6.83 5.81 15.41
C ILE A 20 -5.60 5.01 14.98
N ASP A 21 -5.25 3.92 15.66
CA ASP A 21 -4.06 3.13 15.30
C ASP A 21 -4.21 2.45 13.91
N GLY A 22 -5.42 1.99 13.57
CA GLY A 22 -5.69 1.31 12.28
C GLY A 22 -5.99 2.23 11.13
N ILE A 23 -7.07 3.01 11.29
CA ILE A 23 -7.49 3.97 10.27
C ILE A 23 -6.40 5.01 10.06
N GLY A 24 -5.71 5.44 11.13
CA GLY A 24 -4.56 6.33 11.00
C GLY A 24 -3.47 5.76 10.10
N THR A 25 -3.21 4.45 10.15
CA THR A 25 -2.26 3.78 9.23
C THR A 25 -2.70 3.90 7.78
N VAL A 26 -3.96 3.56 7.49
CA VAL A 26 -4.51 3.62 6.13
C VAL A 26 -4.52 5.06 5.60
N VAL A 27 -4.97 6.01 6.43
CA VAL A 27 -5.07 7.43 6.07
C VAL A 27 -3.69 8.03 5.81
N ILE A 28 -2.69 7.73 6.65
CA ILE A 28 -1.33 8.23 6.44
C ILE A 28 -0.73 7.66 5.15
N LEU A 29 -0.92 6.37 4.87
CA LEU A 29 -0.43 5.76 3.63
C LEU A 29 -1.16 6.33 2.40
N LEU A 30 -2.47 6.56 2.48
CA LEU A 30 -3.25 7.22 1.43
C LEU A 30 -2.78 8.64 1.17
N LEU A 31 -2.60 9.44 2.22
CA LEU A 31 -2.10 10.80 2.10
C LEU A 31 -0.71 10.84 1.50
N LEU A 32 0.20 9.96 1.97
CA LEU A 32 1.56 9.89 1.46
C LEU A 32 1.58 9.46 -0.02
N PHE A 33 0.84 8.41 -0.38
CA PHE A 33 0.72 7.94 -1.75
C PHE A 33 0.13 9.01 -2.68
N GLY A 34 -0.99 9.62 -2.26
CA GLY A 34 -1.67 10.67 -3.01
C GLY A 34 -0.79 11.90 -3.20
N LEU A 35 -0.09 12.35 -2.15
CA LEU A 35 0.84 13.48 -2.22
C LEU A 35 1.96 13.22 -3.22
N LEU A 36 2.58 12.04 -3.18
CA LEU A 36 3.71 11.72 -4.05
C LEU A 36 3.32 11.56 -5.52
N ILE A 37 2.14 11.00 -5.80
CA ILE A 37 1.58 10.92 -7.15
C ILE A 37 1.16 12.30 -7.64
N PHE A 38 0.54 13.12 -6.78
CA PHE A 38 0.12 14.46 -7.17
C PHE A 38 1.32 15.36 -7.48
N LEU A 39 2.42 15.21 -6.74
CA LEU A 39 3.69 15.91 -7.00
C LEU A 39 4.38 15.45 -8.30
N GLN A 40 4.07 14.27 -8.81
CA GLN A 40 4.68 13.77 -10.05
C GLN A 40 4.37 14.67 -11.25
N LYS A 41 3.09 15.05 -11.43
CA LYS A 41 2.64 15.88 -12.56
C LYS A 41 3.33 17.25 -12.65
N PRO A 42 3.40 18.07 -11.59
CA PRO A 42 4.08 19.36 -11.67
C PRO A 42 5.59 19.20 -11.89
N VAL A 43 6.22 18.16 -11.32
CA VAL A 43 7.65 17.90 -11.58
C VAL A 43 7.91 17.60 -13.05
N ASP A 44 7.06 16.77 -13.66
CA ASP A 44 7.14 16.47 -15.09
C ASP A 44 6.85 17.71 -15.97
N GLN A 45 5.92 18.56 -15.57
CA GLN A 45 5.60 19.78 -16.34
C GLN A 45 6.70 20.85 -16.30
N VAL A 46 7.43 20.98 -15.18
CA VAL A 46 8.45 22.03 -15.00
C VAL A 46 9.83 21.60 -15.51
N ILE A 47 10.24 20.36 -15.23
CA ILE A 47 11.60 19.88 -15.48
C ILE A 47 11.61 18.79 -16.58
N GLY A 48 10.47 18.15 -16.83
CA GLY A 48 10.37 17.01 -17.74
C GLY A 48 10.87 15.69 -17.14
N ARG A 49 11.05 14.70 -18.01
CA ARG A 49 11.57 13.36 -17.69
C ARG A 49 12.86 13.33 -16.84
N PRO A 50 13.89 14.16 -17.04
CA PRO A 50 15.06 14.13 -16.16
C PRO A 50 14.72 14.55 -14.72
N GLY A 51 13.74 15.44 -14.53
CA GLY A 51 13.25 15.83 -13.21
C GLY A 51 12.54 14.70 -12.47
N LEU A 52 11.75 13.91 -13.19
CA LEU A 52 11.13 12.69 -12.65
C LEU A 52 12.18 11.67 -12.17
N LEU A 53 13.30 11.52 -12.89
CA LEU A 53 14.39 10.63 -12.48
C LEU A 53 15.05 11.14 -11.19
N ALA A 54 15.36 12.44 -11.11
CA ALA A 54 15.89 13.04 -9.89
C ALA A 54 14.92 12.88 -8.71
N TYR A 55 13.62 13.07 -8.94
CA TYR A 55 12.57 12.84 -7.95
C TYR A 55 12.51 11.38 -7.47
N ALA A 56 12.60 10.41 -8.39
CA ALA A 56 12.66 8.98 -8.05
C ALA A 56 13.90 8.65 -7.21
N ILE A 57 15.07 9.24 -7.49
CA ILE A 57 16.28 9.06 -6.68
C ILE A 57 16.07 9.61 -5.26
N VAL A 58 15.46 10.80 -5.11
CA VAL A 58 15.16 11.38 -3.79
C VAL A 58 14.22 10.47 -3.00
N ILE A 59 13.15 9.97 -3.64
CA ILE A 59 12.23 9.03 -2.99
C ILE A 59 12.93 7.74 -2.60
N LEU A 60 13.80 7.21 -3.46
CA LEU A 60 14.59 6.02 -3.17
C LEU A 60 15.51 6.23 -1.97
N ALA A 61 16.18 7.37 -1.88
CA ALA A 61 17.01 7.73 -0.73
C ALA A 61 16.20 7.76 0.57
N VAL A 62 15.01 8.37 0.54
CA VAL A 62 14.09 8.38 1.70
C VAL A 62 13.61 6.98 2.04
N SER A 63 13.29 6.15 1.04
CA SER A 63 12.89 4.75 1.23
C SER A 63 13.98 3.94 1.94
N ILE A 64 15.24 4.04 1.48
CA ILE A 64 16.40 3.36 2.07
C ILE A 64 16.66 3.88 3.48
N PHE A 65 16.55 5.19 3.70
CA PHE A 65 16.67 5.77 5.04
C PHE A 65 15.59 5.21 6.00
N CYS A 66 14.33 5.14 5.56
CA CYS A 66 13.25 4.51 6.32
C CYS A 66 13.52 3.02 6.60
N LEU A 67 14.06 2.28 5.62
CA LEU A 67 14.44 0.89 5.78
C LEU A 67 15.54 0.73 6.84
N GLY A 68 16.59 1.55 6.81
CA GLY A 68 17.65 1.56 7.83
C GLY A 68 17.10 1.83 9.23
N ARG A 69 16.18 2.78 9.35
CA ARG A 69 15.47 3.05 10.62
C ARG A 69 14.60 1.88 11.08
N SER A 70 13.99 1.13 10.16
CA SER A 70 13.16 -0.03 10.50
C SER A 70 13.95 -1.22 11.09
N VAL A 71 15.25 -1.33 10.77
CA VAL A 71 16.14 -2.40 11.25
C VAL A 71 16.71 -2.12 12.65
N HIS A 72 16.83 -0.84 13.04
CA HIS A 72 17.42 -0.49 14.33
C HIS A 72 16.61 -1.02 15.53
N ALA A 73 17.21 -1.95 16.28
CA ALA A 73 16.62 -2.64 17.44
C ALA A 73 16.23 -1.73 18.61
N ARG A 74 16.67 -0.45 18.63
CA ARG A 74 16.35 0.52 19.69
C ARG A 74 14.94 1.12 19.60
N LEU A 75 14.23 0.91 18.49
CA LEU A 75 12.87 1.42 18.29
C LEU A 75 11.82 0.42 18.78
N SER A 76 10.69 0.92 19.28
CA SER A 76 9.55 0.07 19.60
C SER A 76 9.05 -0.66 18.34
N GLY A 77 8.62 -1.91 18.48
CA GLY A 77 8.21 -2.74 17.33
C GLY A 77 7.12 -2.09 16.46
N VAL A 78 6.25 -1.26 17.07
CA VAL A 78 5.26 -0.44 16.35
C VAL A 78 5.96 0.61 15.46
N ARG A 79 6.91 1.39 16.00
CA ARG A 79 7.63 2.40 15.21
C ARG A 79 8.45 1.77 14.08
N GLN A 80 9.05 0.61 14.32
CA GLN A 80 9.76 -0.13 13.28
C GLN A 80 8.82 -0.54 12.14
N ALA A 81 7.63 -1.04 12.47
CA ALA A 81 6.61 -1.39 11.48
C ALA A 81 6.19 -0.16 10.65
N TRP A 82 5.99 1.00 11.28
CA TRP A 82 5.66 2.24 10.58
C TRP A 82 6.73 2.67 9.56
N HIS A 83 8.00 2.68 9.96
CA HIS A 83 9.09 3.01 9.03
C HIS A 83 9.20 1.97 7.90
N GLY A 84 8.94 0.70 8.22
CA GLY A 84 8.86 -0.37 7.23
C GLY A 84 7.75 -0.11 6.21
N MET A 85 6.52 0.15 6.65
CA MET A 85 5.38 0.41 5.77
C MET A 85 5.63 1.62 4.84
N ILE A 86 6.07 2.73 5.42
CA ILE A 86 6.41 3.94 4.64
C ILE A 86 7.51 3.62 3.64
N GLY A 87 8.61 3.01 4.09
CA GLY A 87 9.72 2.65 3.21
C GLY A 87 9.29 1.75 2.06
N GLY A 88 8.44 0.75 2.32
CA GLY A 88 7.96 -0.21 1.32
C GLY A 88 7.06 0.43 0.29
N LEU A 89 6.19 1.37 0.71
CA LEU A 89 5.38 2.18 -0.19
C LEU A 89 6.26 3.06 -1.10
N LEU A 90 7.25 3.75 -0.51
CA LEU A 90 8.17 4.59 -1.26
C LEU A 90 9.01 3.78 -2.27
N ALA A 91 9.52 2.61 -1.86
CA ALA A 91 10.28 1.71 -2.74
C ALA A 91 9.44 1.27 -3.93
N TRP A 92 8.16 0.95 -3.69
CA TRP A 92 7.24 0.61 -4.76
C TRP A 92 7.02 1.79 -5.74
N LEU A 93 6.82 3.00 -5.22
CA LEU A 93 6.65 4.20 -6.06
C LEU A 93 7.86 4.47 -6.96
N VAL A 94 9.08 4.19 -6.49
CA VAL A 94 10.30 4.30 -7.32
C VAL A 94 10.24 3.35 -8.51
N ILE A 95 9.83 2.10 -8.29
CA ILE A 95 9.66 1.11 -9.37
C ILE A 95 8.59 1.59 -10.35
N TRP A 96 7.45 2.06 -9.82
CA TRP A 96 6.37 2.62 -10.65
C TRP A 96 6.87 3.77 -11.54
N PHE A 97 7.57 4.75 -10.99
CA PHE A 97 8.10 5.87 -11.76
C PHE A 97 9.16 5.43 -12.77
N THR A 98 9.96 4.43 -12.45
CA THR A 98 10.96 3.88 -13.38
C THR A 98 10.28 3.21 -14.59
N ILE A 99 9.18 2.50 -14.36
CA ILE A 99 8.37 1.88 -15.42
C ILE A 99 7.77 2.97 -16.31
N GLU A 100 7.17 4.01 -15.71
CA GLU A 100 6.56 5.13 -16.44
C GLU A 100 7.60 5.90 -17.27
N LEU A 101 8.77 6.19 -16.68
CA LEU A 101 9.89 6.88 -17.33
C LEU A 101 10.47 6.11 -18.50
N GLY A 102 10.54 4.78 -18.38
CA GLY A 102 11.09 3.91 -19.40
C GLY A 102 10.34 3.98 -20.71
N GLY A 103 9.05 4.39 -20.70
CA GLY A 103 8.18 4.44 -21.87
C GLY A 103 7.96 3.08 -22.56
N GLN A 104 8.68 2.05 -22.11
CA GLN A 104 8.51 0.68 -22.50
C GLN A 104 7.43 0.10 -21.62
N THR A 105 6.39 -0.45 -22.25
CA THR A 105 5.52 -1.39 -21.58
C THR A 105 6.40 -2.56 -21.17
N VAL A 106 6.85 -2.59 -19.92
CA VAL A 106 7.52 -3.76 -19.35
C VAL A 106 6.62 -4.92 -19.68
N SER A 107 7.14 -5.89 -20.44
CA SER A 107 6.35 -7.06 -20.80
C SER A 107 5.78 -7.64 -19.52
N GLY A 108 4.47 -7.96 -19.51
CA GLY A 108 3.82 -8.47 -18.30
C GLY A 108 4.58 -9.66 -17.71
N LEU A 109 5.30 -10.41 -18.55
CA LEU A 109 6.19 -11.49 -18.16
C LEU A 109 7.39 -11.02 -17.33
N SER A 110 8.15 -10.02 -17.76
CA SER A 110 9.33 -9.51 -17.01
C SER A 110 8.95 -8.98 -15.64
N ALA A 111 7.86 -8.21 -15.56
CA ALA A 111 7.33 -7.68 -14.31
C ALA A 111 6.84 -8.80 -13.37
N THR A 112 6.17 -9.82 -13.92
CA THR A 112 5.67 -10.97 -13.14
C THR A 112 6.81 -11.84 -12.64
N LEU A 113 7.85 -12.08 -13.45
CA LEU A 113 9.04 -12.82 -13.05
C LEU A 113 9.81 -12.07 -11.94
N GLY A 114 9.97 -10.75 -12.08
CA GLY A 114 10.57 -9.91 -11.04
C GLY A 114 9.78 -10.01 -9.72
N PHE A 115 8.46 -9.89 -9.79
CA PHE A 115 7.59 -10.09 -8.64
C PHE A 115 7.77 -11.47 -8.01
N LEU A 116 7.69 -12.55 -8.80
CA LEU A 116 7.82 -13.93 -8.32
C LEU A 116 9.17 -14.17 -7.63
N MET A 117 10.27 -13.65 -8.19
CA MET A 117 11.58 -13.68 -7.55
C MET A 117 11.60 -12.94 -6.21
N THR A 118 11.06 -11.72 -6.16
CA THR A 118 11.00 -10.96 -4.90
C THR A 118 10.13 -11.62 -3.83
N VAL A 119 9.02 -12.26 -4.23
CA VAL A 119 8.18 -13.06 -3.32
C VAL A 119 8.95 -14.26 -2.78
N LEU A 120 9.65 -15.01 -3.62
CA LEU A 120 10.44 -16.17 -3.21
C LEU A 120 11.57 -15.78 -2.25
N ILE A 121 12.32 -14.70 -2.57
CA ILE A 121 13.37 -14.16 -1.70
C ILE A 121 12.78 -13.72 -0.36
N THR A 122 11.64 -13.01 -0.38
CA THR A 122 10.99 -12.56 0.86
C THR A 122 10.48 -13.73 1.68
N ALA A 123 9.86 -14.73 1.04
CA ALA A 123 9.29 -15.91 1.70
C ALA A 123 10.37 -16.78 2.34
N THR A 124 11.49 -16.99 1.65
CA THR A 124 12.63 -17.76 2.18
C THR A 124 13.27 -17.06 3.38
N LEU A 125 13.45 -15.73 3.32
CA LEU A 125 14.02 -14.96 4.42
C LEU A 125 13.04 -14.69 5.58
N TRP A 126 11.74 -14.88 5.36
CA TRP A 126 10.66 -14.47 6.27
C TRP A 126 10.82 -14.96 7.71
N ARG A 127 11.08 -16.27 7.86
CA ARG A 127 11.14 -16.93 9.17
C ARG A 127 12.50 -16.79 9.84
N GLN A 128 13.58 -16.66 9.07
CA GLN A 128 14.94 -16.81 9.56
C GLN A 128 15.62 -15.49 9.94
N VAL A 129 15.49 -14.43 9.13
CA VAL A 129 16.39 -13.27 9.23
C VAL A 129 15.64 -11.95 9.38
N LEU A 130 14.39 -11.86 8.91
CA LEU A 130 13.74 -10.55 8.81
C LEU A 130 13.28 -10.02 10.17
N PRO A 131 13.83 -8.86 10.63
CA PRO A 131 13.28 -8.17 11.78
C PRO A 131 11.88 -7.66 11.43
N VAL A 132 11.13 -7.36 12.48
CA VAL A 132 9.73 -6.92 12.38
C VAL A 132 9.56 -5.78 11.37
N GLY A 133 10.39 -4.73 11.42
CA GLY A 133 10.29 -3.60 10.50
C GLY A 133 10.43 -3.99 9.02
N VAL A 134 11.39 -4.88 8.71
CA VAL A 134 11.63 -5.33 7.32
C VAL A 134 10.49 -6.22 6.82
N ARG A 135 9.85 -7.01 7.69
CA ARG A 135 8.65 -7.77 7.31
C ARG A 135 7.54 -6.84 6.81
N PHE A 136 7.29 -5.73 7.51
CA PHE A 136 6.30 -4.73 7.08
C PHE A 136 6.73 -4.02 5.81
N PHE A 137 8.02 -3.72 5.64
CA PHE A 137 8.56 -3.18 4.40
C PHE A 137 8.28 -4.09 3.20
N SER A 138 8.74 -5.35 3.28
CA SER A 138 8.59 -6.30 2.20
C SER A 138 7.13 -6.60 1.90
N PHE A 139 6.29 -6.72 2.94
CA PHE A 139 4.87 -6.99 2.75
C PHE A 139 4.14 -5.81 2.09
N THR A 140 4.42 -4.58 2.53
CA THR A 140 3.84 -3.38 1.90
C THR A 140 4.26 -3.28 0.44
N PHE A 141 5.55 -3.45 0.17
CA PHE A 141 6.09 -3.44 -1.18
C PHE A 141 5.44 -4.50 -2.09
N LEU A 142 5.37 -5.75 -1.62
CA LEU A 142 4.77 -6.86 -2.36
C LEU A 142 3.27 -6.66 -2.59
N LEU A 143 2.52 -6.16 -1.61
CA LEU A 143 1.09 -5.89 -1.77
C LEU A 143 0.83 -4.82 -2.82
N ASN A 144 1.63 -3.75 -2.83
CA ASN A 144 1.51 -2.70 -3.83
C ASN A 144 1.84 -3.23 -5.24
N TRP A 145 2.92 -4.01 -5.37
CA TRP A 145 3.28 -4.63 -6.64
C TRP A 145 2.20 -5.60 -7.11
N PHE A 146 1.70 -6.45 -6.21
CA PHE A 146 0.64 -7.40 -6.50
C PHE A 146 -0.64 -6.69 -6.96
N ALA A 147 -1.04 -5.60 -6.30
CA ALA A 147 -2.18 -4.81 -6.71
C ALA A 147 -2.02 -4.26 -8.13
N TRP A 148 -0.84 -3.75 -8.48
CA TRP A 148 -0.58 -3.32 -9.86
C TRP A 148 -0.65 -4.48 -10.86
N LEU A 149 -0.02 -5.62 -10.57
CA LEU A 149 -0.09 -6.80 -11.44
C LEU A 149 -1.51 -7.31 -11.62
N LEU A 150 -2.34 -7.29 -10.57
CA LEU A 150 -3.76 -7.63 -10.68
C LEU A 150 -4.47 -6.70 -11.67
N THR A 151 -4.27 -5.38 -11.54
CA THR A 151 -4.91 -4.41 -12.45
C THR A 151 -4.43 -4.56 -13.88
N LEU A 152 -3.14 -4.86 -14.08
CA LEU A 152 -2.55 -5.10 -15.40
C LEU A 152 -3.07 -6.42 -16.00
N GLY A 153 -3.16 -7.47 -15.20
CA GLY A 153 -3.74 -8.76 -15.60
C GLY A 153 -5.18 -8.60 -16.06
N VAL A 154 -6.04 -7.99 -15.24
CA VAL A 154 -7.42 -7.69 -15.62
C VAL A 154 -7.46 -6.91 -16.94
N ARG A 155 -6.61 -5.89 -17.12
CA ARG A 155 -6.55 -5.13 -18.38
C ARG A 155 -6.21 -6.03 -19.58
N VAL A 156 -5.16 -6.85 -19.51
CA VAL A 156 -4.73 -7.69 -20.65
C VAL A 156 -5.78 -8.74 -21.01
N TRP A 157 -6.38 -9.39 -20.01
CA TRP A 157 -7.37 -10.44 -20.24
C TRP A 157 -8.68 -9.88 -20.80
N PHE A 158 -9.11 -8.70 -20.34
CA PHE A 158 -10.41 -8.13 -20.71
C PHE A 158 -10.38 -7.14 -21.87
N VAL A 159 -9.21 -6.67 -22.36
CA VAL A 159 -9.12 -5.94 -23.66
C VAL A 159 -9.71 -6.77 -24.82
N ARG A 160 -9.83 -8.09 -24.65
CA ARG A 160 -10.46 -9.00 -25.61
C ARG A 160 -12.00 -9.07 -25.53
N LEU A 161 -12.61 -8.53 -24.47
CA LEU A 161 -14.04 -8.62 -24.20
C LEU A 161 -14.63 -7.20 -24.06
N VAL A 162 -15.65 -6.88 -24.86
CA VAL A 162 -16.30 -5.55 -24.96
C VAL A 162 -16.90 -5.03 -23.63
N TYR A 163 -16.97 -5.86 -22.58
CA TYR A 163 -17.60 -5.56 -21.29
C TYR A 163 -16.65 -5.06 -20.19
N LEU A 164 -15.64 -4.27 -20.53
CA LEU A 164 -14.64 -3.78 -19.58
C LEU A 164 -15.25 -2.95 -18.42
N GLY A 165 -16.22 -2.07 -18.71
CA GLY A 165 -16.73 -1.10 -17.74
C GLY A 165 -17.43 -1.72 -16.52
N GLU A 166 -18.23 -2.77 -16.71
CA GLU A 166 -19.01 -3.37 -15.63
C GLU A 166 -18.17 -4.25 -14.70
N ILE A 167 -17.15 -4.93 -15.23
CA ILE A 167 -16.28 -5.81 -14.43
C ILE A 167 -15.39 -4.98 -13.50
N PHE A 168 -14.86 -3.84 -13.97
CA PHE A 168 -14.11 -2.93 -13.10
C PHE A 168 -14.99 -2.37 -11.97
N ARG A 169 -16.27 -2.07 -12.23
CA ARG A 169 -17.21 -1.66 -11.18
C ARG A 169 -17.42 -2.77 -10.14
N VAL A 170 -17.67 -4.01 -10.58
CA VAL A 170 -17.82 -5.16 -9.67
C VAL A 170 -16.56 -5.37 -8.83
N MET A 171 -15.37 -5.29 -9.44
CA MET A 171 -14.11 -5.42 -8.72
C MET A 171 -13.91 -4.29 -7.70
N GLY A 172 -14.29 -3.06 -8.05
CA GLY A 172 -14.29 -1.92 -7.12
C GLY A 172 -15.20 -2.15 -5.92
N TYR A 173 -16.43 -2.65 -6.14
CA TYR A 173 -17.35 -3.00 -5.05
C TYR A 173 -16.83 -4.15 -4.18
N LEU A 174 -16.23 -5.18 -4.78
CA LEU A 174 -15.58 -6.26 -4.03
C LEU A 174 -14.43 -5.75 -3.15
N CYS A 175 -13.62 -4.82 -3.65
CA CYS A 175 -12.57 -4.18 -2.86
C CYS A 175 -13.14 -3.35 -1.71
N LEU A 176 -14.25 -2.64 -1.92
CA LEU A 176 -14.94 -1.89 -0.86
C LEU A 176 -15.46 -2.82 0.23
N VAL A 177 -16.09 -3.93 -0.14
CA VAL A 177 -16.54 -4.96 0.81
C VAL A 177 -15.36 -5.53 1.58
N GLY A 178 -14.24 -5.84 0.90
CA GLY A 178 -13.00 -6.30 1.56
C GLY A 178 -12.42 -5.28 2.55
N ALA A 179 -12.43 -3.99 2.21
CA ALA A 179 -12.01 -2.92 3.11
C ALA A 179 -12.91 -2.84 4.36
N VAL A 180 -14.23 -2.92 4.20
CA VAL A 180 -15.18 -2.89 5.32
C VAL A 180 -15.03 -4.12 6.22
N ILE A 181 -14.89 -5.31 5.62
CA ILE A 181 -14.69 -6.56 6.38
C ILE A 181 -13.39 -6.49 7.18
N THR A 182 -12.29 -6.05 6.57
CA THR A 182 -11.00 -5.93 7.28
C THR A 182 -11.04 -4.89 8.39
N MET A 183 -11.71 -3.75 8.18
CA MET A 183 -11.95 -2.76 9.23
C MET A 183 -12.79 -3.34 10.38
N GLY A 184 -13.89 -4.04 10.07
CA GLY A 184 -14.75 -4.68 11.07
C GLY A 184 -13.99 -5.75 11.88
N TRP A 185 -13.20 -6.57 11.19
CA TRP A 185 -12.36 -7.59 11.82
C TRP A 185 -11.31 -6.98 12.75
N MET A 186 -10.72 -5.86 12.32
CA MET A 186 -9.77 -5.12 13.13
C MET A 186 -10.39 -4.63 14.45
N LEU A 187 -11.64 -4.18 14.45
CA LEU A 187 -12.32 -3.71 15.64
C LEU A 187 -12.68 -4.86 16.59
N TYR A 188 -13.09 -6.00 16.06
CA TYR A 188 -13.59 -7.13 16.85
C TYR A 188 -12.47 -7.98 17.47
N TYR A 189 -11.41 -8.28 16.72
CA TYR A 189 -10.42 -9.29 17.13
C TYR A 189 -9.09 -8.72 17.64
N SER A 190 -8.90 -7.40 17.63
CA SER A 190 -7.57 -6.83 17.84
C SER A 190 -7.25 -6.42 19.29
N GLU A 191 -6.70 -7.37 20.03
CA GLU A 191 -6.14 -7.14 21.37
C GLU A 191 -4.73 -6.51 21.30
N ARG A 192 -3.89 -6.92 20.34
CA ARG A 192 -2.50 -6.45 20.24
C ARG A 192 -2.34 -5.35 19.19
N ARG A 193 -1.66 -4.24 19.55
CA ARG A 193 -1.32 -3.12 18.62
C ARG A 193 -0.65 -3.59 17.33
N MET A 194 0.12 -4.67 17.40
CA MET A 194 0.80 -5.20 16.23
C MET A 194 -0.14 -5.86 15.22
N GLN A 195 -1.17 -6.55 15.71
CA GLN A 195 -2.21 -7.13 14.84
C GLN A 195 -3.02 -6.02 14.16
N ARG A 196 -3.27 -4.89 14.86
CA ARG A 196 -3.93 -3.70 14.27
C ARG A 196 -3.20 -3.20 13.03
N LEU A 197 -1.88 -3.12 13.07
CA LEU A 197 -1.07 -2.66 11.92
C LEU A 197 -1.15 -3.64 10.74
N TRP A 198 -1.17 -4.95 11.01
CA TRP A 198 -1.38 -5.96 9.97
C TRP A 198 -2.73 -5.83 9.28
N PHE A 199 -3.80 -5.63 10.05
CA PHE A 199 -5.12 -5.37 9.47
C PHE A 199 -5.16 -4.04 8.72
N GLY A 200 -4.52 -2.99 9.25
CA GLY A 200 -4.36 -1.71 8.57
C GLY A 200 -3.68 -1.85 7.20
N LEU A 201 -2.68 -2.72 7.06
CA LEU A 201 -2.05 -3.02 5.77
C LEU A 201 -2.98 -3.70 4.78
N TRP A 202 -3.79 -4.65 5.25
CA TRP A 202 -4.80 -5.28 4.39
C TRP A 202 -5.88 -4.30 3.95
N THR A 203 -6.35 -3.45 4.86
CA THR A 203 -7.28 -2.37 4.52
C THR A 203 -6.64 -1.41 3.52
N TRP A 204 -5.37 -1.03 3.71
CA TRP A 204 -4.61 -0.24 2.74
C TRP A 204 -4.57 -0.90 1.36
N PHE A 205 -4.29 -2.20 1.28
CA PHE A 205 -4.29 -2.94 0.02
C PHE A 205 -5.64 -2.88 -0.70
N PHE A 206 -6.74 -3.09 0.03
CA PHE A 206 -8.08 -2.97 -0.56
C PHE A 206 -8.40 -1.53 -1.01
N CYS A 207 -8.02 -0.53 -0.21
CA CYS A 207 -8.16 0.87 -0.58
C CYS A 207 -7.34 1.23 -1.83
N LEU A 208 -6.10 0.73 -1.93
CA LEU A 208 -5.24 0.98 -3.08
C LEU A 208 -5.79 0.31 -4.35
N LEU A 209 -6.26 -0.95 -4.26
CA LEU A 209 -6.93 -1.61 -5.38
C LEU A 209 -8.17 -0.83 -5.83
N MET A 210 -8.99 -0.37 -4.88
CA MET A 210 -10.16 0.46 -5.15
C MET A 210 -9.75 1.74 -5.90
N VAL A 211 -8.73 2.46 -5.42
CA VAL A 211 -8.21 3.67 -6.07
C VAL A 211 -7.68 3.36 -7.47
N MET A 212 -6.88 2.31 -7.66
CA MET A 212 -6.35 1.95 -8.99
C MET A 212 -7.45 1.56 -9.97
N VAL A 213 -8.48 0.84 -9.52
CA VAL A 213 -9.62 0.44 -10.35
C VAL A 213 -10.46 1.66 -10.78
N PHE A 214 -10.81 2.55 -9.85
CA PHE A 214 -11.60 3.74 -10.17
C PHE A 214 -10.79 4.77 -10.96
N TRP A 215 -9.53 5.01 -10.60
CA TRP A 215 -8.68 5.99 -11.30
C TRP A 215 -8.26 5.48 -12.68
N GLY A 216 -8.01 4.18 -12.82
CA GLY A 216 -7.79 3.54 -14.12
C GLY A 216 -9.00 3.69 -15.06
N ASN A 217 -10.22 3.70 -14.54
CA ASN A 217 -11.44 3.97 -15.31
C ASN A 217 -11.64 5.48 -15.58
N LEU A 218 -11.22 6.36 -14.66
CA LEU A 218 -11.41 7.81 -14.78
C LEU A 218 -10.62 8.45 -15.93
N PHE A 219 -9.41 7.96 -16.23
CA PHE A 219 -8.64 8.46 -17.38
C PHE A 219 -9.11 7.92 -18.74
N TYR A 220 -9.90 6.84 -18.76
CA TYR A 220 -10.44 6.26 -19.99
C TYR A 220 -11.71 6.95 -20.52
N ASN A 221 -12.42 7.73 -19.69
CA ASN A 221 -13.61 8.46 -20.12
C ASN A 221 -13.31 9.84 -20.73
N PHE A 222 -12.02 10.21 -20.83
CA PHE A 222 -11.57 11.48 -21.41
C PHE A 222 -10.61 11.30 -22.61
N ALA A 223 -10.50 10.09 -23.16
CA ALA A 223 -9.80 9.77 -24.40
C ALA A 223 -10.80 9.12 -25.38
#